data_AF-A0A922SFX0-F1
#
_entry.id   AF-A0A922SFX0-F1
#
_cell.length_a   1.000
_cell.length_b   1.000
_cell.length_c   1.000
_cell.angle_alpha   90.00
_cell.angle_beta   90.00
_cell.angle_gamma   90.00
#
_symmetry.space_group_name_H-M   'P 1'
#
loop_
_entity.id
_entity.type
_entity.pdbx_description
1 polymer ?
#
loop_
_entity_poly.entity_id
_entity_poly.type
_entity_poly.pdbx_seq_one_letter_code
_entity_poly.pdbx_strand_id
1 'polypeptide(L)' 'MSVWQREEARCGVVLREVLAWLPGRELARARCVCRAWARAAAAPALWRRLLLRDALLPPPRGTVRLSAPLCANCMV' A
#
# COMPACT_ATOMS: atom_id res chain seq x y z
N MET A 1 -15.86 18.86 -14.18
CA MET A 1 -15.34 18.22 -12.96
C MET A 1 -16.11 18.79 -11.77
N SER A 2 -16.83 17.96 -11.03
CA SER A 2 -17.56 18.40 -9.83
C SER A 2 -16.61 18.69 -8.67
N VAL A 3 -17.02 19.53 -7.72
CA VAL A 3 -16.25 19.86 -6.50
C VAL A 3 -15.82 18.59 -5.76
N TRP A 4 -16.71 17.62 -5.68
CA TRP A 4 -16.49 16.30 -5.06
C TRP A 4 -15.32 15.52 -5.68
N GLN A 5 -15.12 15.60 -7.01
CA GLN A 5 -13.99 14.93 -7.66
C GLN A 5 -12.65 15.57 -7.29
N ARG A 6 -12.63 16.89 -7.06
CA ARG A 6 -11.42 17.61 -6.62
C ARG A 6 -11.08 17.29 -5.17
N GLU A 7 -12.09 17.19 -4.31
CA GLU A 7 -11.92 16.78 -2.92
C GLU A 7 -11.46 15.32 -2.81
N GLU A 8 -12.03 14.40 -3.58
CA GLU A 8 -11.59 13.00 -3.63
C GLU A 8 -10.11 12.90 -4.05
N ALA A 9 -9.68 13.69 -5.03
CA ALA A 9 -8.29 13.74 -5.46
C ALA A 9 -7.36 14.26 -4.35
N ARG A 10 -7.77 15.32 -3.63
CA ARG A 10 -7.00 15.87 -2.49
C ARG A 10 -6.90 14.87 -1.34
N CYS A 11 -8.02 14.26 -0.95
CA CYS A 11 -8.06 13.21 0.07
C CYS A 11 -7.20 12.01 -0.33
N GLY A 12 -7.16 11.66 -1.62
CA GLY A 12 -6.31 10.59 -2.14
C GLY A 12 -4.81 10.84 -1.94
N VAL A 13 -4.35 12.10 -2.02
CA VAL A 13 -2.95 12.46 -1.73
C VAL A 13 -2.64 12.25 -0.25
N VAL A 14 -3.48 12.80 0.64
CA VAL A 14 -3.29 12.68 2.10
C VAL A 14 -3.35 11.22 2.54
N LEU A 15 -4.31 10.45 2.02
CA LEU A 15 -4.41 9.01 2.30
C LEU A 15 -3.13 8.28 1.90
N ARG A 16 -2.53 8.57 0.74
CA ARG A 16 -1.27 7.94 0.36
C ARG A 16 -0.13 8.28 1.33
N GLU A 17 -0.03 9.53 1.79
CA GLU A 17 0.98 9.91 2.77
C GLU A 17 0.78 9.16 4.10
N VAL A 18 -0.46 9.05 4.59
CA VAL A 18 -0.77 8.26 5.80
C VAL A 18 -0.41 6.77 5.60
N LEU A 19 -0.83 6.20 4.48
CA LEU A 19 -0.57 4.79 4.15
C LEU A 19 0.92 4.48 3.95
N ALA A 20 1.75 5.47 3.63
CA ALA A 20 3.20 5.30 3.47
C ALA A 20 3.92 4.95 4.78
N TRP A 21 3.32 5.25 5.93
CA TRP A 21 3.86 4.93 7.25
C TRP A 21 3.61 3.47 7.65
N LEU A 22 2.62 2.81 7.05
CA LEU A 22 2.20 1.46 7.42
C LEU A 22 3.17 0.39 6.87
N PRO A 23 3.44 -0.71 7.60
CA PRO A 23 4.12 -1.88 7.05
C PRO A 23 3.25 -2.62 6.02
N GLY A 24 3.87 -3.42 5.15
CA GLY A 24 3.17 -4.06 4.01
C GLY A 24 1.95 -4.88 4.40
N ARG A 25 1.96 -5.56 5.55
CA ARG A 25 0.81 -6.32 6.06
C ARG A 25 -0.38 -5.41 6.43
N GLU A 26 -0.11 -4.24 7.02
CA GLU A 26 -1.14 -3.28 7.40
C GLU A 26 -1.65 -2.52 6.19
N LEU A 27 -0.77 -2.18 5.23
CA LEU A 27 -1.18 -1.60 3.94
C LEU A 27 -2.12 -2.53 3.17
N ALA A 28 -1.87 -3.85 3.21
CA ALA A 28 -2.77 -4.83 2.60
C ALA A 28 -4.16 -4.84 3.26
N ARG A 29 -4.23 -4.74 4.60
CA ARG A 29 -5.50 -4.64 5.34
C ARG A 29 -6.22 -3.32 5.07
N ALA A 30 -5.47 -2.23 4.93
CA ALA A 30 -5.99 -0.91 4.63
C ALA A 30 -6.80 -0.88 3.32
N ARG A 31 -6.44 -1.72 2.33
CA ARG A 31 -7.22 -1.88 1.07
C ARG A 31 -8.65 -2.35 1.29
N CYS A 32 -8.94 -3.03 2.39
CA CYS A 32 -10.25 -3.61 2.68
C CYS A 32 -11.20 -2.64 3.40
N VAL A 33 -10.75 -1.45 3.81
CA VAL A 33 -11.55 -0.50 4.60
C VAL A 33 -12.68 0.12 3.77
N CYS A 34 -12.35 0.71 2.63
CA CYS A 34 -13.32 1.28 1.71
C CYS A 34 -12.70 1.50 0.31
N ARG A 35 -13.52 1.87 -0.68
CA ARG A 35 -13.06 2.09 -2.06
C ARG A 35 -11.98 3.18 -2.18
N ALA A 36 -12.08 4.26 -1.42
CA ALA A 36 -11.09 5.34 -1.43
C ALA A 36 -9.72 4.85 -0.92
N TRP A 37 -9.72 4.05 0.16
CA TRP A 37 -8.51 3.44 0.70
C TRP A 37 -7.94 2.39 -0.23
N ALA A 38 -8.78 1.57 -0.86
CA ALA A 38 -8.36 0.60 -1.88
C ALA A 38 -7.63 1.29 -3.05
N ARG A 39 -8.18 2.39 -3.56
CA ARG A 39 -7.56 3.21 -4.62
C ARG A 39 -6.25 3.83 -4.18
N ALA A 40 -6.19 4.39 -2.96
CA ALA A 40 -4.97 5.01 -2.44
C ALA A 40 -3.85 3.97 -2.22
N ALA A 41 -4.18 2.83 -1.64
CA ALA A 41 -3.24 1.73 -1.37
C ALA A 41 -2.81 0.97 -2.63
N ALA A 42 -3.52 1.09 -3.75
CA ALA A 42 -3.10 0.55 -5.04
C ALA A 42 -1.97 1.38 -5.70
N ALA A 43 -1.57 2.51 -5.13
CA ALA A 43 -0.51 3.35 -5.68
C ALA A 43 0.85 2.61 -5.73
N PRO A 44 1.46 2.41 -6.91
CA PRO A 44 2.71 1.65 -7.05
C PRO A 44 3.89 2.26 -6.29
N ALA A 45 3.87 3.58 -6.04
CA ALA A 45 4.91 4.26 -5.28
C ALA A 45 4.98 3.78 -3.81
N LEU A 46 3.84 3.41 -3.20
CA LEU A 46 3.80 2.89 -1.83
C LEU A 46 4.51 1.55 -1.72
N TRP A 47 4.17 0.63 -2.61
CA TRP A 47 4.77 -0.71 -2.65
C TRP A 47 6.25 -0.66 -2.99
N ARG A 48 6.67 0.21 -3.91
CA ARG A 48 8.10 0.43 -4.19
C ARG A 48 8.86 0.93 -2.95
N ARG A 49 8.31 1.91 -2.22
CA ARG A 49 8.92 2.39 -0.96
C ARG A 49 9.02 1.27 0.08
N LEU A 50 7.99 0.43 0.21
CA LEU A 50 8.01 -0.70 1.13
C LEU A 50 9.07 -1.74 0.77
N LEU A 51 9.14 -2.13 -0.50
CA LEU A 51 10.16 -3.05 -0.98
C LEU A 51 11.58 -2.50 -0.78
N LEU A 52 11.79 -1.20 -1.01
CA LEU A 52 13.08 -0.56 -0.74
C LEU A 52 13.39 -0.55 0.77
N ARG A 53 12.41 -0.23 1.61
CA ARG A 53 12.58 -0.23 3.07
C ARG A 53 12.93 -1.62 3.59
N ASP A 54 12.26 -2.65 3.08
CA ASP A 54 12.50 -4.04 3.45
C ASP A 54 13.83 -4.56 2.88
N ALA A 55 14.25 -4.13 1.69
CA ALA A 55 15.54 -4.48 1.09
C ALA A 55 16.74 -3.83 1.81
N LEU A 56 16.53 -2.65 2.42
CA LEU A 56 17.54 -1.98 3.26
C LEU A 56 17.67 -2.61 4.65
N LEU A 57 16.71 -3.45 5.07
CA LEU A 57 16.79 -4.17 6.32
C LEU A 57 17.57 -5.47 6.11
N PRO A 58 18.58 -5.81 6.94
CA PRO A 58 19.21 -7.12 6.87
C PRO A 58 18.14 -8.21 7.02
N PRO A 59 18.24 -9.33 6.27
CA PRO A 59 17.25 -10.39 6.34
C PRO A 59 17.13 -10.85 7.80
N PRO A 60 15.91 -10.95 8.36
CA PRO A 60 15.73 -11.43 9.71
C PRO A 60 16.38 -12.82 9.80
N ARG A 61 17.32 -13.00 10.73
CA ARG A 61 18.17 -14.20 10.89
C ARG A 61 17.40 -15.50 11.22
N GLY A 62 16.09 -15.56 11.00
CA GLY A 62 15.26 -16.70 11.37
C GLY A 62 13.92 -16.84 10.64
N THR A 63 13.63 -16.07 9.58
CA THR A 63 12.37 -16.32 8.84
C THR A 63 12.59 -17.38 7.76
N VAL A 64 12.03 -18.56 8.03
CA VAL A 64 11.63 -19.53 7.01
C VAL A 64 11.03 -18.76 5.83
N ARG A 65 11.55 -19.05 4.64
CA ARG A 65 11.11 -18.53 3.37
C ARG A 65 9.65 -18.96 3.15
N LEU A 66 8.71 -18.24 3.75
CA LEU A 66 7.34 -18.20 3.26
C LEU A 66 7.47 -17.61 1.87
N SER A 67 7.41 -18.48 0.85
CA SER A 67 7.06 -18.11 -0.50
C SER A 67 5.97 -17.06 -0.38
N ALA A 68 6.28 -15.82 -0.75
CA ALA A 68 5.27 -14.82 -0.88
C ALA A 68 4.23 -15.41 -1.84
N PRO A 69 2.97 -15.64 -1.44
CA PRO A 69 1.95 -15.64 -2.45
C PRO A 69 1.95 -14.18 -2.93
N LEU A 70 2.57 -13.94 -4.07
CA LEU A 70 2.15 -12.86 -4.94
C LEU A 70 0.64 -13.01 -5.00
N CYS A 71 -0.08 -12.15 -4.27
CA CYS A 71 -1.54 -12.10 -4.34
C CYS A 71 -1.87 -11.78 -5.80
N ALA A 72 -2.09 -12.84 -6.59
CA ALA A 72 -2.45 -12.79 -8.00
C ALA A 72 -3.77 -12.04 -8.26
N ASN A 73 -4.48 -11.62 -7.19
CA ASN A 73 -5.68 -10.81 -7.23
C ASN A 73 -5.45 -9.29 -7.08
N CYS A 74 -4.22 -8.80 -7.20
CA CYS A 74 -3.95 -7.35 -7.17
C CYS A 74 -3.86 -6.69 -8.55
N MET A 75 -4.14 -7.41 -9.64
CA MET A 75 -4.05 -6.92 -11.03
C MET A 75 -5.40 -6.96 -11.77
N VAL A 76 -6.48 -6.57 -11.08
CA VAL A 76 -7.79 -6.24 -11.70
C VAL A 76 -8.30 -4.94 -11.10
#